data_AF-A0A0B2QLY7-F1
#
_entry.id   AF-A0A0B2QLY7-F1
#
_cell.length_a   1.000
_cell.length_b   1.000
_cell.length_c   1.000
_cell.angle_alpha   90.00
_cell.angle_beta   90.00
_cell.angle_gamma   90.00
#
_symmetry.space_group_name_H-M   'P 1'
#
loop_
_entity.id
_entity.type
_entity.pdbx_description
1 polymer ?
#
loop_
_entity_poly.entity_id
_entity_poly.type
_entity_poly.pdbx_seq_one_letter_code
_entity_poly.pdbx_strand_id
1 'polypeptide(L)'
;MRKTMCRSIHHVSLLFLLTMCLLINADCSESSSLNRSAIPSNYHLSSNDTNINILFLSIASGMSPNDPPVFFFYNYGETRIYLHPGKPFTKLANFDRKVILMYWDVLCVIFYAYDPTMEGGHQKIYWLVKPDGVFHSWDNNNWEKRKTWNNQACN
;
A
#
# COMPACT_ATOMS: atom_id res chain seq x y z
N MET A 1 -6.89 56.10 -26.44
CA MET A 1 -5.94 55.34 -25.58
C MET A 1 -6.36 53.88 -25.57
N ARG A 2 -5.50 52.99 -26.08
CA ARG A 2 -5.78 51.56 -26.33
C ARG A 2 -5.37 50.75 -25.09
N LYS A 3 -6.31 50.07 -24.43
CA LYS A 3 -6.01 49.10 -23.36
C LYS A 3 -5.59 47.78 -23.99
N THR A 4 -4.41 47.30 -23.63
CA THR A 4 -3.91 45.95 -23.89
C THR A 4 -4.70 44.94 -23.05
N MET A 5 -5.38 43.99 -23.70
CA MET A 5 -5.81 42.74 -23.07
C MET A 5 -4.87 41.63 -23.53
N CYS A 6 -4.15 41.06 -22.58
CA CYS A 6 -3.39 39.83 -22.75
C CYS A 6 -4.39 38.65 -22.74
N ARG A 7 -4.55 37.95 -23.86
CA ARG A 7 -5.28 36.68 -23.95
C ARG A 7 -4.26 35.57 -24.20
N SER A 8 -3.98 34.79 -23.16
CA SER A 8 -3.27 33.51 -23.20
C SER A 8 -3.37 32.96 -21.76
N ILE A 9 -3.79 31.75 -21.42
CA ILE A 9 -3.52 30.42 -21.99
C ILE A 9 -4.71 29.53 -21.56
N HIS A 10 -5.59 29.12 -22.48
CA HIS A 10 -6.57 28.05 -22.21
C HIS A 10 -6.52 26.92 -23.25
N HIS A 11 -5.57 26.96 -24.19
CA HIS A 11 -5.51 26.00 -25.30
C HIS A 11 -4.50 24.87 -25.11
N VAL A 12 -3.59 24.95 -24.13
CA VAL A 12 -2.57 23.91 -23.91
C VAL A 12 -3.10 22.76 -23.06
N SER A 13 -4.10 23.00 -22.19
CA SER A 13 -4.64 21.96 -21.31
C SER A 13 -5.54 20.95 -22.02
N LEU A 14 -6.16 21.31 -23.15
CA LEU A 14 -7.08 20.43 -23.86
C LEU A 14 -6.35 19.46 -24.80
N LEU A 15 -5.19 19.85 -25.34
CA LEU A 15 -4.38 19.01 -26.23
C LEU A 15 -3.76 17.81 -25.48
N PHE A 16 -3.35 18.01 -24.22
CA PHE A 16 -2.78 16.95 -23.38
C PHE A 16 -3.80 15.88 -22.98
N LEU A 17 -5.08 16.24 -22.86
CA LEU A 17 -6.16 15.29 -22.53
C LEU A 17 -6.56 14.43 -23.74
N LEU A 18 -6.45 14.97 -24.97
CA LEU A 18 -6.78 14.23 -26.20
C LEU A 18 -5.74 13.17 -26.59
N THR A 19 -4.46 13.37 -26.26
CA THR A 19 -3.40 12.40 -26.59
C THR A 19 -3.38 11.16 -25.69
N MET A 20 -3.90 11.26 -24.45
CA MET A 20 -3.98 10.11 -23.53
C MET A 20 -5.17 9.19 -23.79
N CYS A 21 -6.20 9.64 -24.53
CA CYS A 21 -7.33 8.80 -24.93
C CYS A 21 -7.06 7.97 -26.22
N LEU A 22 -6.03 8.30 -26.99
CA LEU A 22 -5.70 7.58 -28.24
C LEU A 22 -4.74 6.40 -28.05
N LEU A 23 -4.20 6.19 -26.85
CA LEU A 23 -3.30 5.07 -26.52
C LEU A 23 -4.01 3.88 -25.85
N ILE A 24 -5.33 3.96 -25.65
CA ILE A 24 -6.11 2.92 -24.95
C ILE A 24 -7.03 2.13 -25.91
N ASN A 25 -7.17 2.56 -27.19
CA ASN A 25 -8.11 1.94 -28.14
C ASN A 25 -7.45 1.41 -29.43
N ALA A 26 -6.32 0.70 -29.32
CA ALA A 26 -5.78 -0.08 -30.42
C ALA A 26 -5.44 -1.50 -29.94
N ASP A 27 -6.47 -2.32 -29.74
CA ASP A 27 -6.58 -3.63 -30.39
C ASP A 27 -7.85 -4.35 -29.92
N CYS A 28 -8.92 -4.20 -30.71
CA CYS A 28 -10.10 -5.05 -30.64
C CYS A 28 -10.60 -5.25 -32.08
N SER A 29 -10.15 -6.32 -32.74
CA SER A 29 -10.91 -6.94 -33.82
C SER A 29 -10.47 -8.39 -34.05
N GLU A 30 -11.46 -9.28 -34.06
CA GLU A 30 -11.38 -10.72 -34.24
C GLU A 30 -10.89 -11.14 -35.64
N SER A 31 -10.30 -12.34 -35.71
CA SER A 31 -10.85 -13.51 -36.42
C SER A 31 -9.84 -14.30 -37.26
N SER A 32 -10.14 -15.60 -37.33
CA SER A 32 -9.73 -16.61 -38.31
C SER A 32 -8.45 -17.41 -38.04
N SER A 33 -8.69 -18.72 -37.89
CA SER A 33 -7.75 -19.82 -38.06
C SER A 33 -7.17 -19.83 -39.47
N LEU A 34 -5.85 -20.08 -39.60
CA LEU A 34 -5.21 -20.95 -40.59
C LEU A 34 -3.68 -20.99 -40.40
N ASN A 35 -3.11 -22.19 -40.52
CA ASN A 35 -1.71 -22.57 -40.37
C ASN A 35 -0.72 -21.86 -41.30
N ARG A 36 0.47 -21.48 -40.83
CA ARG A 36 1.77 -21.76 -41.51
C ARG A 36 3.04 -21.47 -40.67
N SER A 37 3.76 -22.54 -40.37
CA SER A 37 5.22 -22.75 -40.42
C SER A 37 6.24 -21.66 -40.02
N ALA A 38 6.90 -21.92 -38.87
CA ALA A 38 8.34 -21.92 -38.57
C ALA A 38 9.29 -20.79 -39.05
N ILE A 39 9.84 -20.02 -38.09
CA ILE A 39 11.28 -19.66 -37.96
C ILE A 39 11.61 -19.53 -36.45
N PRO A 40 12.71 -20.12 -35.94
CA PRO A 40 13.05 -20.08 -34.53
C PRO A 40 13.73 -18.76 -34.18
N SER A 41 13.29 -18.10 -33.11
CA SER A 41 14.06 -17.04 -32.49
C SER A 41 14.28 -17.36 -31.03
N ASN A 42 15.48 -17.89 -30.75
CA ASN A 42 16.09 -17.89 -29.44
C ASN A 42 16.32 -16.45 -29.01
N TYR A 43 15.28 -15.79 -28.52
CA TYR A 43 15.46 -14.70 -27.58
C TYR A 43 15.50 -15.35 -26.19
N HIS A 44 16.69 -15.80 -25.80
CA HIS A 44 17.03 -15.84 -24.40
C HIS A 44 17.08 -14.38 -23.94
N LEU A 45 15.89 -13.83 -23.64
CA LEU A 45 15.81 -12.65 -22.82
C LEU A 45 16.36 -13.12 -21.48
N SER A 46 17.64 -12.81 -21.23
CA SER A 46 18.17 -12.76 -19.89
C SER A 46 17.34 -11.72 -19.17
N SER A 47 16.21 -12.18 -18.64
CA SER A 47 15.55 -11.53 -17.54
C SER A 47 16.59 -11.57 -16.43
N ASN A 48 17.39 -10.52 -16.33
CA ASN A 48 17.91 -10.11 -15.03
C ASN A 48 16.67 -9.74 -14.22
N ASP A 49 15.95 -10.77 -13.79
CA ASP A 49 14.88 -10.74 -12.82
C ASP A 49 15.56 -10.37 -11.51
N THR A 50 15.89 -9.09 -11.39
CA THR A 50 16.14 -8.49 -10.11
C THR A 50 14.80 -8.58 -9.42
N ASN A 51 14.62 -9.67 -8.69
CA ASN A 51 13.44 -9.97 -7.93
C ASN A 51 13.34 -8.88 -6.86
N ILE A 52 12.68 -7.76 -7.19
CA ILE A 52 12.55 -6.59 -6.34
C ILE A 52 11.67 -7.01 -5.17
N ASN A 53 12.30 -7.39 -4.08
CA ASN A 53 11.63 -7.82 -2.87
C ASN A 53 11.15 -6.58 -2.12
N ILE A 54 9.90 -6.16 -2.37
CA ILE A 54 9.23 -5.07 -1.64
C ILE A 54 8.17 -5.64 -0.70
N LEU A 55 8.24 -5.20 0.56
CA LEU A 55 7.22 -5.46 1.58
C LEU A 55 6.11 -4.43 1.47
N PHE A 56 4.87 -4.88 1.34
CA PHE A 56 3.67 -4.09 1.53
C PHE A 56 3.14 -4.30 2.95
N LEU A 57 3.03 -3.21 3.71
CA LEU A 57 2.45 -3.18 5.04
C LEU A 57 1.18 -2.32 5.04
N SER A 58 0.08 -2.86 5.57
CA SER A 58 -1.16 -2.14 5.81
C SER A 58 -1.57 -2.26 7.27
N ILE A 59 -1.95 -1.15 7.89
CA ILE A 59 -2.53 -1.11 9.23
C ILE A 59 -3.86 -0.39 9.11
N ALA A 60 -4.95 -1.07 9.45
CA ALA A 60 -6.30 -0.53 9.40
C ALA A 60 -6.88 -0.40 10.82
N SER A 61 -7.72 0.62 11.02
CA SER A 61 -8.54 0.74 12.23
C SER A 61 -9.92 0.15 11.98
N GLY A 62 -10.29 -0.82 12.81
CA GLY A 62 -11.65 -1.30 13.01
C GLY A 62 -12.31 -0.71 14.26
N MET A 63 -11.77 0.40 14.78
CA MET A 63 -12.39 1.16 15.87
C MET A 63 -13.63 1.91 15.35
N SER A 64 -14.59 2.14 16.24
CA SER A 64 -15.74 3.01 16.00
C SER A 64 -15.31 4.48 15.93
N PRO A 65 -16.00 5.35 15.17
CA PRO A 65 -15.75 6.79 15.20
C PRO A 65 -15.90 7.45 16.58
N ASN A 66 -16.61 6.79 17.51
CA ASN A 66 -16.81 7.27 18.88
C ASN A 66 -15.75 6.74 19.86
N ASP A 67 -14.91 5.79 19.45
CA ASP A 67 -13.85 5.27 20.30
C ASP A 67 -12.72 6.31 20.44
N PRO A 68 -11.93 6.27 21.52
CA PRO A 68 -10.73 7.10 21.63
C PRO A 68 -9.80 6.90 20.42
N PRO A 69 -9.14 7.96 19.95
CA PRO A 69 -8.28 7.88 18.78
C PRO A 69 -7.07 6.98 19.02
N VAL A 70 -6.69 6.22 17.99
CA VAL A 70 -5.49 5.39 17.98
C VAL A 70 -4.35 6.13 17.28
N PHE A 71 -3.20 6.20 17.94
CA PHE A 71 -1.98 6.74 17.37
C PHE A 71 -0.86 5.71 17.41
N PHE A 72 0.10 5.80 16.49
CA PHE A 72 1.27 4.94 16.54
C PHE A 72 2.52 5.63 15.98
N PHE A 73 3.67 5.04 16.31
CA PHE A 73 4.98 5.38 15.78
C PHE A 73 5.48 4.21 14.95
N TYR A 74 5.94 4.51 13.73
CA TYR A 74 6.44 3.51 12.80
C TYR A 74 7.97 3.45 12.86
N ASN A 75 8.48 2.26 13.16
CA ASN A 75 9.89 1.90 13.03
C ASN A 75 10.86 2.89 13.69
N TYR A 76 10.63 3.17 14.97
CA TYR A 76 11.40 4.14 15.79
C TYR A 76 11.38 5.58 15.28
N GLY A 77 10.51 5.91 14.32
CA GLY A 77 10.29 7.28 13.88
C GLY A 77 9.59 8.10 14.97
N GLU A 78 9.91 9.40 15.01
CA GLU A 78 9.34 10.36 15.97
C GLU A 78 7.95 10.89 15.55
N THR A 79 7.55 10.63 14.30
CA THR A 79 6.26 11.08 13.78
C THR A 79 5.13 10.25 14.38
N ARG A 80 4.28 10.91 15.18
CA ARG A 80 3.02 10.34 15.65
C ARG A 80 2.00 10.29 14.50
N ILE A 81 1.56 9.09 14.14
CA ILE A 81 0.61 8.84 13.06
C ILE A 81 -0.76 8.56 13.65
N TYR A 82 -1.78 9.32 13.24
CA TYR A 82 -3.17 9.03 13.56
C TYR A 82 -3.73 7.95 12.62
N LEU A 83 -4.23 6.85 13.21
CA LEU A 83 -4.84 5.75 12.46
C LEU A 83 -6.33 6.01 12.26
N HIS A 84 -6.67 6.63 11.14
CA HIS A 84 -8.04 7.03 10.81
C HIS A 84 -8.95 5.80 10.60
N PRO A 85 -10.15 5.76 11.22
CA PRO A 85 -11.18 4.78 10.88
C PRO A 85 -11.51 4.81 9.38
N GLY A 86 -11.54 3.64 8.75
CA GLY A 86 -11.85 3.50 7.31
C GLY A 86 -10.74 3.90 6.34
N LYS A 87 -9.60 4.45 6.80
CA LYS A 87 -8.44 4.78 5.95
C LYS A 87 -7.17 4.11 6.49
N PRO A 88 -6.78 2.95 5.93
CA PRO A 88 -5.57 2.26 6.35
C PRO A 88 -4.33 3.11 6.14
N PHE A 89 -3.37 2.99 7.08
CA PHE A 89 -2.00 3.38 6.84
C PHE A 89 -1.34 2.33 5.97
N THR A 90 -0.70 2.74 4.87
CA THR A 90 0.03 1.84 3.98
C THR A 90 1.46 2.30 3.80
N LYS A 91 2.38 1.33 3.69
CA LYS A 91 3.80 1.59 3.49
C LYS A 91 4.43 0.49 2.64
N LEU A 92 5.22 0.91 1.65
CA LEU A 92 6.20 0.05 1.00
C LEU A 92 7.53 0.14 1.76
N ALA A 93 8.14 -1.00 2.05
CA ALA A 93 9.36 -1.09 2.82
C ALA A 93 10.24 -2.25 2.35
N ASN A 94 11.45 -2.35 2.89
CA ASN A 94 12.31 -3.52 2.76
C ASN A 94 11.93 -4.60 3.80
N PHE A 95 12.62 -5.74 3.74
CA PHE A 95 12.40 -6.94 4.57
C PHE A 95 13.13 -6.88 5.93
N ASP A 96 13.63 -5.72 6.34
CA ASP A 96 14.15 -5.58 7.70
C ASP A 96 12.97 -5.59 8.69
N ARG A 97 13.21 -5.95 9.95
CA ARG A 97 12.17 -5.89 10.98
C ARG A 97 11.54 -4.50 11.05
N LYS A 98 10.24 -4.46 11.30
CA LYS A 98 9.46 -3.22 11.48
C LYS A 98 8.78 -3.25 12.82
N VAL A 99 9.02 -2.24 13.65
CA VAL A 99 8.39 -2.11 14.96
C VAL A 99 7.26 -1.11 14.90
N ILE A 100 6.17 -1.42 15.59
CA ILE A 100 5.07 -0.50 15.87
C ILE A 100 4.94 -0.35 17.38
N LEU A 101 4.91 0.89 17.82
CA LEU A 101 4.45 1.29 19.14
C LEU A 101 3.13 2.04 18.95
N MET A 102 2.05 1.52 19.53
CA MET A 102 0.71 2.02 19.34
C MET A 102 0.07 2.35 20.68
N TYR A 103 -0.70 3.43 20.70
CA TYR A 103 -1.42 3.96 21.85
C TYR A 103 -2.91 4.08 21.54
N TRP A 104 -3.72 3.75 22.53
CA TRP A 104 -5.17 3.91 22.52
C TRP A 104 -5.64 4.28 23.93
N ASP A 105 -6.06 5.54 24.10
CA ASP A 105 -6.35 6.12 25.42
C ASP A 105 -5.17 5.91 26.41
N VAL A 106 -5.41 5.31 27.58
CA VAL A 106 -4.38 4.95 28.57
C VAL A 106 -3.67 3.63 28.27
N LEU A 107 -4.05 2.97 27.18
CA LEU A 107 -3.53 1.67 26.78
C LEU A 107 -2.51 1.79 25.66
N CYS A 108 -1.67 0.78 25.55
CA CYS A 108 -0.62 0.72 24.56
C CYS A 108 -0.29 -0.72 24.18
N VAL A 109 0.47 -0.86 23.09
CA VAL A 109 1.04 -2.12 22.64
C VAL A 109 2.28 -1.87 21.79
N ILE A 110 3.31 -2.69 21.98
CA ILE A 110 4.51 -2.73 21.14
C ILE A 110 4.63 -4.11 20.48
N PHE A 111 4.93 -4.13 19.18
CA PHE A 111 5.10 -5.37 18.44
C PHE A 111 5.93 -5.17 17.16
N TYR A 112 6.48 -6.28 16.65
CA TYR A 112 6.99 -6.32 15.29
C TYR A 112 5.82 -6.40 14.32
N ALA A 113 5.59 -5.31 13.58
CA ALA A 113 4.67 -5.33 12.44
C ALA A 113 5.21 -6.14 11.26
N TYR A 114 6.52 -6.39 11.23
CA TYR A 114 7.15 -7.35 10.35
C TYR A 114 8.38 -7.96 11.03
N ASP A 115 8.49 -9.29 11.00
CA ASP A 115 9.73 -10.01 11.32
C ASP A 115 9.96 -11.12 10.28
N PRO A 116 11.04 -11.07 9.47
CA PRO A 116 11.26 -12.05 8.41
C PRO A 116 11.34 -13.49 8.94
N THR A 117 11.70 -13.69 10.22
CA THR A 117 11.79 -15.02 10.85
C THR A 117 10.42 -15.62 11.17
N MET A 118 9.39 -14.79 11.33
CA MET A 118 8.02 -15.22 11.66
C MET A 118 7.08 -15.15 10.47
N GLU A 119 7.34 -14.23 9.54
CA GLU A 119 6.44 -13.94 8.43
C GLU A 119 6.69 -14.84 7.20
N GLY A 120 7.62 -15.80 7.25
CA GLY A 120 7.72 -16.87 6.24
C GLY A 120 7.91 -16.39 4.79
N GLY A 121 8.51 -15.21 4.60
CA GLY A 121 8.69 -14.62 3.26
C GLY A 121 7.46 -13.94 2.67
N HIS A 122 6.35 -13.82 3.41
CA HIS A 122 5.18 -13.07 2.95
C HIS A 122 5.55 -11.60 2.69
N GLN A 123 5.21 -11.14 1.48
CA GLN A 123 5.49 -9.77 1.04
C GLN A 123 4.33 -8.82 1.37
N LYS A 124 3.16 -9.33 1.77
CA LYS A 124 1.98 -8.54 2.11
C LYS A 124 1.58 -8.84 3.54
N ILE A 125 1.52 -7.79 4.34
CA ILE A 125 1.27 -7.86 5.77
C ILE A 125 0.15 -6.91 6.12
N TYR A 126 -0.85 -7.43 6.81
CA TYR A 126 -2.04 -6.69 7.19
C TYR A 126 -2.23 -6.74 8.69
N TRP A 127 -2.51 -5.58 9.27
CA TRP A 127 -2.88 -5.43 10.67
C TRP A 127 -4.23 -4.75 10.78
N LEU A 128 -5.06 -5.24 11.70
CA LEU A 128 -6.37 -4.70 12.01
C LEU A 128 -6.46 -4.42 13.50
N VAL A 129 -6.63 -3.14 13.83
CA VAL A 129 -6.70 -2.64 15.21
C VAL A 129 -8.17 -2.57 15.63
N LYS A 130 -8.52 -3.20 16.75
CA LYS A 130 -9.88 -3.24 17.30
C LYS A 130 -9.88 -2.96 18.81
N PRO A 131 -11.04 -2.70 19.42
CA PRO A 131 -11.14 -2.49 20.87
C PRO A 131 -10.63 -3.69 21.69
N ASP A 132 -10.79 -4.91 21.18
CA ASP A 132 -10.38 -6.12 21.87
C ASP A 132 -8.91 -6.49 21.61
N GLY A 133 -8.22 -5.90 20.63
CA GLY A 133 -6.79 -6.08 20.41
C GLY A 133 -6.31 -5.81 18.99
N VAL A 134 -5.12 -6.31 18.67
CA VAL A 134 -4.49 -6.13 17.36
C VAL A 134 -4.36 -7.47 16.64
N PHE A 135 -4.91 -7.51 15.44
CA PHE A 135 -5.04 -8.71 14.62
C PHE A 135 -4.11 -8.65 13.42
N HIS A 136 -3.59 -9.81 13.03
CA HIS A 136 -2.67 -9.97 11.92
C HIS A 136 -3.29 -10.83 10.82
N SER A 137 -2.92 -10.57 9.57
CA SER A 137 -3.31 -11.36 8.41
C SER A 137 -2.26 -11.26 7.29
N TRP A 138 -2.10 -12.33 6.53
CA TRP A 138 -1.29 -12.37 5.30
C TRP A 138 -2.12 -12.13 4.03
N ASP A 139 -3.44 -12.33 4.11
CA ASP A 139 -4.36 -12.30 2.96
C ASP A 139 -5.47 -11.25 3.10
N ASN A 140 -5.45 -10.48 4.20
CA ASN A 140 -6.45 -9.48 4.58
C ASN A 140 -7.87 -10.05 4.82
N ASN A 141 -8.01 -11.37 5.00
CA ASN A 141 -9.29 -12.05 5.17
C ASN A 141 -9.30 -12.94 6.42
N ASN A 142 -8.24 -13.71 6.63
CA ASN A 142 -8.06 -14.58 7.79
C ASN A 142 -7.27 -13.83 8.86
N TRP A 143 -7.93 -13.53 9.98
CA TRP A 143 -7.39 -12.68 11.04
C TRP A 143 -7.10 -13.46 12.31
N GLU A 144 -5.87 -13.33 12.80
CA GLU A 144 -5.42 -13.89 14.07
C GLU A 144 -5.13 -12.78 15.07
N LYS A 145 -5.71 -12.84 16.27
CA LYS A 145 -5.36 -11.91 17.35
C LYS A 145 -3.96 -12.20 17.84
N ARG A 146 -3.02 -11.27 17.64
CA ARG A 146 -1.62 -11.44 18.08
C ARG A 146 -1.22 -10.58 19.26
N LYS A 147 -1.97 -9.51 19.54
CA LYS A 147 -1.71 -8.63 20.67
C LYS A 147 -2.98 -8.20 21.38
N THR A 148 -2.83 -7.95 22.67
CA THR A 148 -3.84 -7.37 23.54
C THR A 148 -3.30 -6.06 24.08
N TRP A 149 -4.18 -5.08 24.21
CA TRP A 149 -3.87 -3.80 24.86
C TRP A 149 -3.42 -3.99 26.30
N ASN A 150 -2.46 -3.19 26.75
CA ASN A 150 -1.99 -3.18 28.12
C ASN A 150 -1.78 -1.75 28.62
N ASN A 151 -1.68 -1.56 29.93
CA ASN A 151 -1.48 -0.25 30.58
C ASN A 151 -0.11 -0.15 31.27
N GLN A 152 0.81 -1.08 31.03
CA GLN A 152 2.06 -1.21 31.78
C GLN A 152 3.30 -1.49 30.93
N ALA A 153 3.16 -1.81 29.63
CA ALA A 153 4.26 -2.38 28.85
C ALA A 153 4.88 -1.44 27.80
N CYS A 154 4.63 -0.12 27.88
CA CYS A 154 5.17 0.83 26.89
C CYS A 154 5.79 2.09 27.52
N ASN A 155 6.51 1.89 28.62
CA ASN A 155 7.40 2.89 29.23
C ASN A 155 8.85 2.63 28.84
#